data_AF-A0AAW9EBD5-F1
#
_entry.id   AF-A0AAW9EBD5-F1
#
_cell.length_a   1.000
_cell.length_b   1.000
_cell.length_c   1.000
_cell.angle_alpha   90.00
_cell.angle_beta   90.00
_cell.angle_gamma   90.00
#
_symmetry.space_group_name_H-M   'P 1'
#
loop_
_entity.id
_entity.type
_entity.pdbx_description
1 polymer ?
#
loop_
_entity_poly.entity_id
_entity_poly.type
_entity_poly.pdbx_seq_one_letter_code
_entity_poly.pdbx_strand_id
1 'polypeptide(L)'
;MYSVYQFFQAIGLGLILLLPLTNPLTTVALWLGLSGNMTKEQRNQQSFMACVYIFIIMTIAFYAGRVIMTTFGISIPGLRIAGGMIVAFI
;
A
#
# COMPACT_ATOMS: atom_id res chain seq x y z
N MET A 1 7.89 23.96 17.12
CA MET A 1 8.15 22.67 17.79
C MET A 1 6.98 21.69 17.61
N TYR A 2 5.73 22.11 17.84
CA TYR A 2 4.53 21.29 17.61
C TYR A 2 4.33 20.78 16.16
N SER A 3 4.61 21.60 15.14
CA SER A 3 4.45 21.22 13.73
C SER A 3 5.41 20.09 13.30
N VAL A 4 6.65 20.12 13.79
CA VAL A 4 7.66 19.10 13.51
C VAL A 4 7.25 17.77 14.14
N TYR A 5 6.76 17.80 15.38
CA TYR A 5 6.25 16.59 16.05
C TYR A 5 5.06 15.97 15.30
N GLN A 6 4.10 16.80 14.87
CA GLN A 6 2.96 16.33 14.06
C GLN A 6 3.39 15.71 12.73
N PHE A 7 4.41 16.27 12.09
CA PHE A 7 4.96 15.70 10.85
C PHE A 7 5.53 14.30 11.07
N PHE A 8 6.37 14.11 12.10
CA PHE A 8 6.90 12.79 12.44
C PHE A 8 5.80 11.80 12.84
N GLN A 9 4.79 12.28 13.57
CA GLN A 9 3.63 11.45 13.93
C GLN A 9 2.83 11.03 12.70
N ALA A 10 2.61 11.93 11.74
CA ALA A 10 1.91 11.62 10.49
C ALA A 10 2.69 10.59 9.65
N ILE A 11 4.01 10.72 9.57
CA ILE A 11 4.86 9.72 8.91
C ILE A 11 4.77 8.37 9.63
N GLY A 12 4.92 8.36 10.96
CA GLY A 12 4.86 7.13 11.75
C GLY A 12 3.52 6.41 11.59
N LEU A 13 2.40 7.13 11.66
CA LEU A 13 1.08 6.57 11.41
C LEU A 13 0.91 6.09 9.97
N GLY A 14 1.43 6.85 8.99
CA GLY A 14 1.43 6.46 7.59
C GLY A 14 2.13 5.13 7.36
N LEU A 15 3.32 4.94 7.95
CA LEU A 15 4.09 3.70 7.86
C LEU A 15 3.34 2.51 8.49
N ILE A 16 2.68 2.71 9.64
CA ILE A 16 1.88 1.67 10.29
C ILE A 16 0.69 1.28 9.41
N LEU A 17 0.01 2.26 8.79
CA LEU A 17 -1.13 2.00 7.90
C LEU A 17 -0.73 1.30 6.60
N LEU A 18 0.53 1.39 6.18
CA LEU A 18 1.04 0.66 5.03
C LEU A 18 1.26 -0.83 5.31
N LEU A 19 1.47 -1.26 6.57
CA LEU A 19 1.68 -2.68 6.89
C LEU A 19 0.53 -3.59 6.45
N PRO A 20 -0.74 -3.35 6.82
CA PRO A 20 -1.84 -4.19 6.35
C PRO A 20 -2.06 -4.05 4.84
N LEU A 21 -1.77 -2.88 4.27
CA LEU A 21 -1.94 -2.63 2.83
C LEU A 21 -0.92 -3.40 1.98
N THR A 22 0.34 -3.45 2.42
CA THR A 22 1.44 -4.13 1.73
C THR A 22 1.50 -5.63 2.06
N ASN A 23 0.84 -6.05 3.15
CA ASN A 23 0.83 -7.42 3.67
C ASN A 23 2.22 -8.10 3.55
N PRO A 24 3.21 -7.64 4.34
CA PRO A 24 4.60 -8.06 4.16
C PRO A 24 4.80 -9.56 4.35
N LEU A 25 3.98 -10.22 5.18
CA LEU A 25 4.08 -11.66 5.41
C LEU A 25 3.79 -12.45 4.13
N THR A 26 2.66 -12.17 3.47
CA THR A 26 2.30 -12.81 2.21
C THR A 26 3.27 -12.41 1.10
N THR A 27 3.68 -11.15 1.05
CA THR A 27 4.61 -10.64 0.03
C THR A 27 5.99 -11.30 0.13
N VAL A 28 6.54 -11.49 1.34
CA VAL A 28 7.82 -12.20 1.54
C VAL A 28 7.70 -13.66 1.13
N ALA A 29 6.62 -14.35 1.53
CA ALA A 29 6.39 -15.74 1.14
C ALA A 29 6.31 -15.91 -0.39
N LEU A 30 5.55 -15.03 -1.06
CA LEU A 30 5.45 -14.98 -2.51
C LEU A 30 6.81 -14.71 -3.16
N TRP A 31 7.54 -13.72 -2.66
CA TRP A 31 8.86 -13.36 -3.19
C TRP A 31 9.87 -14.52 -3.08
N LEU A 32 9.88 -15.25 -1.97
CA LEU A 32 10.73 -16.43 -1.80
C LEU A 32 10.37 -17.52 -2.82
N GLY A 33 9.08 -17.75 -3.08
CA GLY A 33 8.63 -18.69 -4.11
C GLY A 33 9.01 -18.29 -5.53
N LEU A 34 8.94 -16.99 -5.86
CA LEU A 34 9.25 -16.47 -7.19
C LEU A 34 10.75 -16.30 -7.45
N SER A 35 11.55 -16.05 -6.41
CA SER A 35 12.98 -15.69 -6.56
C SER A 35 13.96 -16.87 -6.48
N GLY A 36 13.47 -18.11 -6.33
CA GLY A 36 14.31 -19.29 -6.10
C GLY A 36 15.39 -19.56 -7.16
N ASN A 37 15.12 -19.24 -8.42
CA ASN A 37 16.06 -19.45 -9.54
C ASN A 37 16.79 -18.17 -9.99
N MET A 38 16.67 -17.07 -9.23
CA MET A 38 17.27 -15.78 -9.60
C MET A 38 18.67 -15.61 -8.98
N THR A 39 19.58 -15.03 -9.76
CA THR A 39 20.86 -14.52 -9.26
C THR A 39 20.66 -13.36 -8.28
N LYS A 40 21.66 -13.02 -7.46
CA LYS A 40 21.55 -11.92 -6.49
C LYS A 40 21.27 -10.58 -7.18
N GLU A 41 21.87 -10.36 -8.33
CA GLU A 41 21.74 -9.17 -9.15
C GLU A 41 20.30 -9.05 -9.68
N GLN A 42 19.74 -10.13 -10.21
CA GLN A 42 18.35 -10.19 -10.65
C GLN A 42 17.37 -9.95 -9.49
N ARG A 43 17.61 -10.56 -8.32
CA ARG A 43 16.77 -10.37 -7.13
C ARG A 43 16.76 -8.91 -6.69
N ASN A 44 17.91 -8.24 -6.69
CA ASN A 44 18.01 -6.83 -6.31
C ASN A 44 17.30 -5.92 -7.32
N GLN A 45 17.52 -6.15 -8.63
CA GLN A 45 16.85 -5.39 -9.68
C GLN A 45 15.33 -5.54 -9.62
N GLN A 46 14.84 -6.76 -9.44
CA GLN A 46 13.41 -7.04 -9.33
C GLN A 46 12.80 -6.43 -8.06
N SER A 47 13.50 -6.49 -6.93
CA SER A 47 13.06 -5.83 -5.69
C SER A 47 12.94 -4.32 -5.87
N PHE A 48 13.91 -3.69 -6.54
CA PHE A 48 13.86 -2.26 -6.85
C PHE A 48 12.69 -1.91 -7.79
N MET A 49 12.51 -2.67 -8.86
CA MET A 49 11.40 -2.46 -9.80
C MET A 49 10.04 -2.64 -9.12
N ALA A 50 9.91 -3.64 -8.23
CA ALA A 50 8.70 -3.83 -7.43
C ALA A 50 8.40 -2.59 -6.57
N CYS A 51 9.39 -2.01 -5.90
CA CYS A 51 9.22 -0.77 -5.14
C CYS A 51 8.75 0.39 -6.03
N VAL A 52 9.34 0.55 -7.22
CA VAL A 52 8.95 1.59 -8.18
C VAL A 52 7.51 1.39 -8.65
N TYR A 53 7.13 0.17 -9.02
CA TYR A 53 5.77 -0.15 -9.44
C TYR A 53 4.75 0.10 -8.33
N ILE A 54 5.02 -0.35 -7.10
CA ILE A 54 4.16 -0.09 -5.95
C ILE A 54 3.98 1.41 -5.74
N PHE A 55 5.08 2.19 -5.78
CA PHE A 55 5.00 3.64 -5.62
C PHE A 55 4.11 4.30 -6.68
N ILE A 56 4.28 3.92 -7.96
CA ILE A 56 3.47 4.46 -9.06
C ILE A 56 2.00 4.05 -8.90
N ILE A 57 1.72 2.77 -8.65
CA ILE A 57 0.36 2.25 -8.48
C ILE A 57 -0.34 2.94 -7.32
N MET A 58 0.32 3.07 -6.17
CA MET A 58 -0.25 3.74 -5.00
C MET A 58 -0.50 5.23 -5.24
N THR A 59 0.41 5.91 -5.94
CA THR A 59 0.25 7.32 -6.30
C THR A 59 -0.97 7.51 -7.20
N ILE A 60 -1.09 6.71 -8.26
CA ILE A 60 -2.22 6.76 -9.19
C ILE A 60 -3.52 6.42 -8.44
N ALA A 61 -3.53 5.33 -7.67
CA ALA A 61 -4.70 4.90 -6.91
C ALA A 61 -5.16 5.97 -5.90
N PHE A 62 -4.24 6.69 -5.27
CA PHE A 62 -4.57 7.79 -4.35
C PHE A 62 -5.32 8.93 -5.06
N TYR A 63 -4.77 9.42 -6.17
CA TYR A 63 -5.39 10.53 -6.90
C TYR A 63 -6.67 10.11 -7.62
N ALA A 64 -6.64 8.97 -8.32
CA ALA A 64 -7.81 8.43 -9.01
C ALA A 64 -8.92 8.08 -8.01
N GLY A 65 -8.58 7.45 -6.89
CA GLY A 65 -9.52 7.13 -5.82
C GLY A 65 -10.23 8.36 -5.30
N ARG A 66 -9.50 9.46 -5.04
CA ARG A 66 -10.11 10.73 -4.63
C ARG A 66 -11.13 11.23 -5.64
N VAL A 67 -10.79 11.23 -6.93
CA VAL A 67 -11.69 11.69 -8.02
C VAL A 67 -12.95 10.84 -8.11
N ILE A 68 -12.80 9.51 -8.06
CA ILE A 68 -13.92 8.57 -8.06
C ILE A 68 -14.83 8.85 -6.87
N MET A 69 -14.26 8.91 -5.67
CA MET A 69 -15.03 9.13 -4.44
C MET A 69 -15.81 10.43 -4.45
N THR A 70 -15.20 11.53 -4.91
CA THR A 70 -15.90 12.82 -5.01
C THR A 70 -17.01 12.81 -6.07
N THR A 71 -16.81 12.09 -7.18
CA THR A 71 -17.79 12.01 -8.27
C THR A 71 -19.05 11.25 -7.83
N PHE A 72 -18.87 10.16 -7.09
CA PHE A 72 -19.97 9.33 -6.58
C PHE A 72 -20.50 9.77 -5.21
N GLY A 73 -19.95 10.83 -4.61
CA GLY A 73 -20.33 11.27 -3.27
C GLY A 73 -20.00 10.27 -2.15
N ILE A 74 -19.02 9.39 -2.37
CA ILE A 74 -18.62 8.35 -1.42
C ILE A 74 -17.64 8.92 -0.40
N SER A 75 -17.93 8.74 0.89
CA SER A 75 -17.03 9.13 1.97
C SER A 75 -15.95 8.06 2.23
N ILE A 76 -14.76 8.48 2.69
CA ILE A 76 -13.69 7.54 3.11
C ILE A 76 -14.17 6.56 4.19
N PRO A 77 -14.91 6.99 5.24
CA PRO A 77 -15.49 6.05 6.19
C PRO A 77 -16.44 5.05 5.52
N GLY A 78 -17.31 5.50 4.62
CA GLY A 78 -18.26 4.64 3.90
C GLY A 78 -17.54 3.58 3.04
N LEU A 79 -16.50 3.99 2.31
CA LEU A 79 -15.69 3.09 1.50
C LEU A 79 -15.00 2.02 2.35
N ARG A 80 -14.46 2.40 3.52
CA ARG A 80 -13.81 1.45 4.45
C ARG A 80 -14.80 0.43 5.02
N ILE A 81 -16.01 0.86 5.37
CA ILE A 81 -17.07 -0.04 5.85
C ILE A 81 -17.46 -1.02 4.74
N ALA A 82 -17.72 -0.53 3.53
CA ALA A 82 -18.09 -1.36 2.39
C ALA A 82 -17.00 -2.41 2.06
N GLY A 83 -15.73 -1.99 2.02
CA GLY A 83 -14.61 -2.91 1.82
C GLY A 83 -14.50 -3.95 2.93
N GLY A 84 -14.69 -3.55 4.20
CA GLY A 84 -14.70 -4.47 5.34
C GLY A 84 -15.82 -5.51 5.26
N MET A 85 -17.02 -5.12 4.81
CA MET A 85 -18.13 -6.05 4.61
C MET A 85 -17.85 -7.06 3.49
N ILE A 86 -17.20 -6.63 2.40
CA ILE A 86 -16.81 -7.53 1.31
C ILE A 86 -15.82 -8.59 1.82
N VAL A 87 -14.79 -8.18 2.56
CA VAL A 87 -13.80 -9.10 3.12
C VAL A 87 -14.42 -10.03 4.15
N ALA A 88 -15.37 -9.56 4.97
CA ALA A 88 -16.06 -10.40 5.94
C ALA A 88 -16.99 -11.45 5.29
N PHE A 89 -17.42 -11.21 4.05
CA PHE A 89 -18.29 -12.11 3.31
C PHE A 89 -17.52 -13.19 2.52
N ILE A 90 -16.26 -12.93 2.16
CA ILE A 90 -15.37 -13.88 1.46
C ILE A 90 -14.66 -14.77 2.48
#